data_AF-A0A0A3XGZ4-F1
#
_entry.id   AF-A0A0A3XGZ4-F1
#
_cell.length_a   1.000
_cell.length_b   1.000
_cell.length_c   1.000
_cell.angle_alpha   90.00
_cell.angle_beta   90.00
_cell.angle_gamma   90.00
#
_symmetry.space_group_name_H-M   'P 1'
#
loop_
_entity.id
_entity.type
_entity.pdbx_description
1 polymer ?
#
loop_
_entity_poly.entity_id
_entity_poly.type
_entity_poly.pdbx_seq_one_letter_code
_entity_poly.pdbx_strand_id
1 'polypeptide(L)'
;MGTVYYRVTTATETFEASIRHSVSDYELSIANGDDVRRAMRTGIGMLVRSIDPLPADIVAAFNAWRAAEHMAQMAKLDAAPERYGIIAADDELRRPPMIARAASYDVATGWTPVCEMEQAA
;
A
#
# COMPACT_ATOMS: atom_id res chain seq x y z
N MET A 1 -2.30 10.81 -6.14
CA MET A 1 -3.23 10.30 -5.12
C MET A 1 -4.19 9.35 -5.81
N GLY A 2 -4.14 8.06 -5.48
CA GLY A 2 -4.83 7.02 -6.24
C GLY A 2 -4.44 5.61 -5.78
N THR A 3 -4.88 4.62 -6.56
CA THR A 3 -4.52 3.21 -6.38
C THR A 3 -3.22 2.92 -7.11
N VAL A 4 -2.27 2.28 -6.43
CA VAL A 4 -1.00 1.84 -7.01
C VAL A 4 -1.08 0.35 -7.27
N TYR A 5 -0.67 -0.07 -8.46
CA TYR A 5 -0.67 -1.46 -8.90
C TYR A 5 0.74 -2.02 -8.88
N TYR A 6 0.87 -3.26 -8.43
CA TYR A 6 2.10 -3.99 -8.32
C TYR A 6 1.94 -5.33 -9.00
N ARG A 7 2.92 -5.72 -9.81
CA ARG A 7 3.03 -7.10 -10.27
C ARG A 7 3.77 -7.90 -9.21
N VAL A 8 3.05 -8.79 -8.53
CA VAL A 8 3.59 -9.69 -7.52
C VAL A 8 3.84 -11.04 -8.16
N THR A 9 5.04 -11.59 -7.99
CA THR A 9 5.40 -12.93 -8.46
C THR A 9 5.78 -13.77 -7.25
N THR A 10 5.07 -14.88 -7.07
CA THR A 10 5.36 -15.92 -6.09
C THR A 10 6.08 -17.09 -6.77
N ALA A 11 6.36 -18.16 -6.01
CA ALA A 11 6.90 -19.39 -6.59
C ALA A 11 5.92 -20.08 -7.58
N THR A 12 4.62 -19.80 -7.46
CA THR A 12 3.55 -20.53 -8.17
C THR A 12 2.81 -19.68 -9.20
N GLU A 13 2.76 -18.36 -9.03
CA GLU A 13 1.99 -17.49 -9.91
C GLU A 13 2.53 -16.06 -9.97
N THR A 14 2.10 -15.33 -11.00
CA THR A 14 2.22 -13.89 -11.09
C THR A 14 0.84 -13.27 -11.14
N PHE A 15 0.58 -12.30 -10.26
CA PHE A 15 -0.69 -11.59 -10.21
C PHE A 15 -0.49 -10.10 -9.99
N GLU A 16 -1.55 -9.33 -10.21
CA GLU A 16 -1.59 -7.91 -9.90
C GLU A 16 -2.19 -7.70 -8.51
N ALA A 17 -1.44 -7.04 -7.65
CA ALA A 17 -1.90 -6.55 -6.36
C ALA A 17 -2.06 -5.03 -6.43
N SER A 18 -2.98 -4.48 -5.65
CA SER A 18 -3.21 -3.05 -5.59
C SER A 18 -3.33 -2.57 -4.15
N ILE A 19 -2.85 -1.36 -3.91
CA ILE A 19 -3.03 -0.63 -2.65
C ILE A 19 -3.60 0.75 -2.94
N ARG A 20 -4.66 1.11 -2.24
CA ARG A 20 -5.25 2.43 -2.35
C ARG A 20 -4.61 3.38 -1.34
N HIS A 21 -4.02 4.47 -1.80
CA HIS A 21 -3.40 5.47 -0.91
C HIS A 21 -4.39 6.53 -0.42
N SER A 22 -5.43 6.78 -1.19
CA SER A 22 -6.38 7.86 -0.97
C SER A 22 -7.64 7.62 -1.78
N VAL A 23 -8.73 8.28 -1.41
CA VAL A 23 -9.90 8.45 -2.26
C VAL A 23 -10.25 9.93 -2.29
N SER A 24 -10.51 10.46 -3.48
CA SER A 24 -10.93 11.84 -3.69
C SER A 24 -12.45 12.02 -3.59
N ASP A 25 -12.89 13.25 -3.33
CA ASP A 25 -14.32 13.59 -3.32
C ASP A 25 -14.97 13.35 -4.68
N TYR A 26 -14.22 13.54 -5.77
CA TYR A 26 -14.66 13.22 -7.12
C TYR A 26 -14.90 11.71 -7.29
N GLU A 27 -13.96 10.86 -6.88
CA GLU A 27 -14.15 9.40 -6.93
C GLU A 27 -15.35 8.93 -6.12
N LEU A 28 -15.61 9.57 -4.98
CA LEU A 28 -16.76 9.27 -4.13
C LEU A 28 -18.08 9.77 -4.72
N SER A 29 -18.07 10.90 -5.46
CA SER A 29 -19.28 11.46 -6.07
C SER A 29 -19.78 10.63 -7.25
N ILE A 30 -18.87 9.98 -7.97
CA ILE A 30 -19.18 9.07 -9.08
C ILE A 30 -19.40 7.61 -8.65
N ALA A 31 -19.20 7.29 -7.37
CA ALA A 31 -19.42 5.96 -6.83
C ALA A 31 -20.92 5.64 -6.70
N ASN A 32 -21.34 4.51 -7.27
CA ASN A 32 -22.72 4.05 -7.26
C ASN A 32 -23.04 3.27 -5.98
N GLY A 33 -23.49 3.97 -4.94
CA GLY A 33 -23.97 3.35 -3.70
C GLY A 33 -23.12 3.68 -2.47
N ASP A 34 -23.76 3.65 -1.30
CA ASP A 34 -23.11 3.93 -0.03
C ASP A 34 -22.16 2.81 0.40
N ASP A 35 -22.45 1.58 0.02
CA ASP A 35 -21.59 0.41 0.17
C ASP A 35 -20.30 0.57 -0.63
N VAL A 36 -20.37 1.02 -1.89
CA VAL A 36 -19.19 1.30 -2.71
C VAL A 36 -18.38 2.43 -2.09
N ARG A 37 -19.02 3.56 -1.74
CA ARG A 37 -18.32 4.67 -1.05
C ARG A 37 -17.65 4.22 0.25
N ARG A 38 -18.30 3.35 1.03
CA ARG A 38 -17.74 2.77 2.26
C ARG A 38 -16.51 1.94 1.93
N ALA A 39 -16.62 0.98 1.02
CA ALA A 39 -15.51 0.14 0.59
C ALA A 39 -14.33 0.97 0.07
N MET A 40 -14.60 2.03 -0.69
CA MET A 40 -13.55 2.93 -1.19
C MET A 40 -12.80 3.67 -0.08
N ARG A 41 -13.49 4.07 0.99
CA ARG A 41 -12.89 4.75 2.14
C ARG A 41 -12.14 3.78 3.05
N THR A 42 -12.72 2.61 3.31
CA THR A 42 -12.16 1.63 4.25
C THR A 42 -11.03 0.80 3.62
N GLY A 43 -10.97 0.71 2.29
CA GLY A 43 -9.92 0.00 1.56
C GLY A 43 -8.59 0.74 1.45
N ILE A 44 -8.47 1.95 1.99
CA ILE A 44 -7.20 2.68 2.00
C ILE A 44 -6.16 1.91 2.82
N GLY A 45 -4.98 1.69 2.23
CA GLY A 45 -3.88 0.95 2.84
C GLY A 45 -4.03 -0.57 2.82
N MET A 46 -5.11 -1.11 2.26
CA MET A 46 -5.31 -2.56 2.13
C MET A 46 -4.63 -3.09 0.86
N LEU A 47 -3.90 -4.20 0.98
CA LEU A 47 -3.34 -4.88 -0.18
C LEU A 47 -4.31 -5.96 -0.67
N VAL A 48 -4.78 -5.81 -1.91
CA VAL A 48 -5.79 -6.70 -2.48
C VAL A 48 -5.40 -7.14 -3.88
N ARG A 49 -5.79 -8.36 -4.26
CA ARG A 49 -5.76 -8.85 -5.64
C ARG A 49 -7.14 -8.67 -6.23
N SER A 50 -7.33 -7.64 -7.07
CA SER A 50 -8.67 -7.23 -7.51
C SER A 50 -9.58 -6.92 -6.31
N ILE A 51 -10.53 -7.80 -5.99
CA ILE A 51 -11.43 -7.69 -4.83
C ILE A 51 -11.12 -8.73 -3.75
N ASP A 52 -10.10 -9.56 -3.95
CA ASP A 52 -9.75 -10.64 -3.03
C ASP A 52 -8.64 -10.16 -2.07
N PRO A 53 -8.81 -10.38 -0.75
CA PRO A 53 -7.76 -10.08 0.21
C PRO A 53 -6.56 -11.01 0.03
N LEU A 54 -5.37 -10.50 0.28
CA LEU A 54 -4.15 -11.31 0.31
C LEU A 54 -3.86 -11.84 1.73
N PRO A 55 -3.30 -13.05 1.85
CA PRO A 55 -2.78 -13.60 3.10
C PRO A 55 -1.79 -12.67 3.82
N ALA A 56 -1.81 -12.70 5.16
CA ALA A 56 -1.02 -11.79 6.00
C ALA A 56 0.51 -11.93 5.81
N ASP A 57 0.99 -13.15 5.60
CA ASP A 57 2.39 -13.45 5.30
C ASP A 57 2.85 -12.81 3.98
N ILE A 58 2.00 -12.85 2.94
CA ILE A 58 2.26 -12.16 1.67
C ILE A 58 2.32 -10.65 1.88
N VAL A 59 1.41 -10.08 2.68
CA VAL A 59 1.44 -8.64 2.98
C VAL A 59 2.68 -8.24 3.77
N ALA A 60 3.11 -9.05 4.74
CA ALA A 60 4.33 -8.83 5.51
C ALA A 60 5.57 -8.86 4.61
N ALA A 61 5.69 -9.88 3.75
CA ALA A 61 6.76 -9.97 2.76
C ALA A 61 6.78 -8.78 1.79
N PHE A 62 5.59 -8.35 1.34
CA PHE A 62 5.44 -7.18 0.48
C PHE A 62 5.92 -5.89 1.15
N ASN A 63 5.58 -5.68 2.42
CA ASN A 63 6.05 -4.52 3.19
C ASN A 63 7.57 -4.55 3.40
N ALA A 64 8.14 -5.71 3.73
CA ALA A 64 9.59 -5.87 3.89
C ALA A 64 10.33 -5.55 2.59
N TRP A 65 9.86 -6.05 1.45
CA TRP A 65 10.41 -5.74 0.14
C TRP A 65 10.34 -4.24 -0.16
N ARG A 66 9.19 -3.58 0.05
CA ARG A 66 9.04 -2.13 -0.20
C ARG A 66 9.95 -1.29 0.68
N ALA A 67 10.14 -1.68 1.94
CA ALA A 67 11.07 -1.01 2.83
C ALA A 67 12.51 -1.13 2.33
N ALA A 68 12.93 -2.33 1.91
CA ALA A 68 14.26 -2.56 1.34
C ALA A 68 14.51 -1.75 0.04
N GLU A 69 13.54 -1.74 -0.88
CA GLU A 69 13.63 -0.95 -2.11
C GLU A 69 13.70 0.56 -1.83
N HIS A 70 12.92 1.05 -0.86
CA HIS A 70 12.97 2.45 -0.46
C HIS A 70 14.34 2.82 0.11
N MET A 71 14.89 2.02 1.03
CA MET A 71 16.23 2.24 1.57
C MET A 71 17.30 2.18 0.47
N ALA A 72 17.22 1.22 -0.45
CA ALA A 72 18.16 1.11 -1.56
C ALA A 72 18.07 2.33 -2.49
N GLN A 73 16.87 2.85 -2.73
CA GLN A 73 16.67 4.05 -3.52
C GLN A 73 17.25 5.30 -2.82
N MET A 74 17.02 5.45 -1.50
CA MET A 74 17.59 6.56 -0.74
C MET A 74 19.12 6.52 -0.74
N ALA A 75 19.72 5.34 -0.55
CA ALA A 75 21.17 5.17 -0.61
C ALA A 75 21.75 5.57 -1.99
N LYS A 76 21.04 5.30 -3.09
CA LYS A 76 21.46 5.75 -4.43
C LYS A 76 21.41 7.26 -4.59
N LEU A 77 20.42 7.93 -3.99
CA LEU A 77 20.31 9.39 -4.03
C LEU A 77 21.43 10.03 -3.19
N ASP A 78 21.66 9.50 -1.99
CA ASP A 78 22.70 9.99 -1.08
C ASP A 78 24.12 9.79 -1.62
N ALA A 79 24.33 8.76 -2.46
CA ALA A 79 25.62 8.47 -3.08
C ALA A 79 26.01 9.44 -4.23
N ALA A 80 25.07 10.22 -4.76
CA ALA A 80 25.29 11.12 -5.89
C ALA A 80 24.67 12.52 -5.65
N PRO A 81 25.07 13.23 -4.58
CA PRO A 81 24.53 14.54 -4.24
C PRO A 81 24.79 15.60 -5.32
N GLU A 82 25.83 15.46 -6.13
CA GLU A 82 26.12 16.33 -7.27
C GLU A 82 25.07 16.22 -8.38
N ARG A 83 24.37 15.09 -8.47
CA ARG A 83 23.34 14.85 -9.49
C ARG A 83 21.92 15.13 -8.98
N TYR A 84 21.66 14.79 -7.71
CA TYR A 84 20.32 14.84 -7.14
C TYR A 84 20.13 15.94 -6.08
N GLY A 85 21.19 16.67 -5.74
CA GLY A 85 21.20 17.61 -4.62
C GLY A 85 21.28 16.89 -3.28
N ILE A 86 21.41 17.69 -2.21
CA ILE A 86 21.32 17.19 -0.84
C ILE A 86 19.85 17.16 -0.45
N ILE A 87 19.32 15.96 -0.25
CA ILE A 87 17.95 15.75 0.24
C ILE A 87 17.98 15.87 1.77
N ALA A 88 17.16 16.77 2.32
CA ALA A 88 17.10 16.98 3.75
C ALA A 88 16.52 15.75 4.48
N ALA A 89 16.86 15.59 5.76
CA ALA A 89 16.38 14.45 6.54
C ALA A 89 14.85 14.42 6.73
N ASP A 90 14.20 15.58 6.67
CA ASP A 90 12.75 15.77 6.80
C ASP A 90 12.01 15.85 5.45
N ASP A 91 12.73 15.66 4.34
CA ASP A 91 12.14 15.68 3.00
C ASP A 91 11.10 14.56 2.82
N GLU A 92 9.99 14.86 2.13
CA GLU A 92 8.92 13.88 1.89
C GLU A 92 9.39 12.66 1.10
N LEU A 93 10.41 12.77 0.26
CA LEU A 93 11.02 11.64 -0.46
C LEU A 93 11.60 10.59 0.49
N ARG A 94 12.07 11.02 1.67
CA ARG A 94 12.61 10.14 2.70
C ARG A 94 11.53 9.50 3.56
N ARG A 95 10.27 9.94 3.45
CA ARG A 95 9.16 9.31 4.17
C ARG A 95 9.02 7.85 3.72
N PRO A 96 9.01 6.88 4.65
CA PRO A 96 8.84 5.47 4.30
C PRO A 96 7.54 5.24 3.53
N PRO A 97 7.49 4.21 2.66
CA PRO A 97 6.26 3.82 1.99
C PRO A 97 5.15 3.51 3.00
N MET A 98 3.90 3.85 2.63
CA MET A 98 2.72 3.47 3.39
C MET A 98 2.71 1.96 3.66
N ILE A 99 2.56 1.57 4.93
CA ILE A 99 2.44 0.16 5.34
C ILE A 99 1.13 -0.40 4.80
N ALA A 100 1.25 -1.46 4.00
CA ALA A 100 0.11 -2.21 3.50
C ALA A 100 -0.45 -3.14 4.58
N ARG A 101 -1.76 -3.36 4.58
CA ARG A 101 -2.45 -4.20 5.58
C ARG A 101 -3.18 -5.35 4.89
N ALA A 102 -3.14 -6.51 5.53
CA ALA A 102 -4.04 -7.61 5.21
C ALA A 102 -5.46 -7.22 5.57
N ALA A 103 -6.43 -7.71 4.81
CA ALA A 103 -7.80 -7.23 4.91
C ALA A 103 -8.80 -8.38 4.90
N SER A 104 -9.98 -8.09 5.42
CA SER A 104 -11.19 -8.88 5.20
C SER A 104 -12.28 -7.94 4.72
N TYR A 105 -13.24 -8.46 3.97
CA TYR A 105 -14.33 -7.67 3.39
C TYR A 105 -15.69 -8.15 3.87
N ASP A 106 -16.50 -7.21 4.32
CA ASP A 106 -17.92 -7.41 4.62
C ASP A 106 -18.72 -6.26 4.02
N VAL A 107 -19.90 -6.53 3.47
CA VAL A 107 -20.70 -5.50 2.76
C VAL A 107 -21.20 -4.41 3.70
N ALA A 108 -21.51 -4.76 4.96
CA ALA A 108 -22.03 -3.80 5.93
C ALA A 108 -20.94 -2.84 6.42
N THR A 109 -19.71 -3.34 6.61
CA THR A 109 -18.59 -2.60 7.22
C THR A 109 -17.52 -2.14 6.23
N GLY A 110 -17.48 -2.73 5.03
CA GLY A 110 -16.43 -2.55 4.04
C GLY A 110 -15.18 -3.37 4.35
N TRP A 111 -14.01 -2.84 3.97
CA TRP A 111 -12.73 -3.45 4.31
C TRP A 111 -12.38 -3.24 5.78
N THR A 112 -11.92 -4.29 6.43
CA THR A 112 -11.38 -4.24 7.78
C THR A 112 -9.99 -4.86 7.80
N PRO A 113 -9.02 -4.26 8.51
CA PRO A 113 -7.70 -4.86 8.63
C PRO A 113 -7.80 -6.17 9.42
N VAL A 114 -7.21 -7.23 8.90
CA VAL A 114 -7.02 -8.48 9.66
C VAL A 114 -5.87 -8.22 10.61
N CYS A 115 -6.17 -8.15 11.91
CA CYS A 115 -5.19 -7.79 12.91
C CYS A 115 -4.29 -9.01 13.19
N GLU A 116 -3.13 -9.06 12.51
CA GLU A 116 -1.91 -9.67 13.04
C GLU A 116 -0.77 -8.67 12.83
N MET A 117 -0.83 -7.57 13.57
CA MET A 117 0.42 -6.95 14.02
C MET A 117 0.75 -7.67 15.32
N GLU A 118 1.62 -8.69 15.26
CA GLU A 118 2.45 -9.01 16.41
C GLU A 118 2.97 -7.69 16.99
N GLN A 119 2.59 -7.43 18.24
CA GLN A 119 3.14 -6.35 19.01
C GLN A 119 4.66 -6.55 19.09
N ALA A 120 5.39 -5.51 18.70
CA ALA A 120 6.71 -5.13 19.20
C ALA A 120 7.81 -6.21 19.34
N ALA A 121 8.90 -6.00 18.61
CA ALA A 121 10.25 -6.12 19.15
C ALA A 121 11.13 -5.00 18.59
#